data_AF-A0A537R0I0-F1
#
_entry.id   AF-A0A537R0I0-F1
#
_cell.length_a   1.000
_cell.length_b   1.000
_cell.length_c   1.000
_cell.angle_alpha   90.00
_cell.angle_beta   90.00
_cell.angle_gamma   90.00
#
_symmetry.space_group_name_H-M   'P 1'
#
loop_
_entity.id
_entity.type
_entity.pdbx_description
1 polymer ?
#
loop_
_entity_poly.entity_id
_entity_poly.type
_entity_poly.pdbx_seq_one_letter_code
_entity_poly.pdbx_strand_id
1 'polypeptide(L)' 'MRYPEFWPRYLAAHADRRTRALHYLGTGSAVACIAAAALTRDWRWLIAAPIVGYGPAWLAHAAFERNRPETFSHP' A
#
# COMPACT_ATOMS: atom_id res chain seq x y z
N MET A 1 -17.61 -3.29 -10.89
CA MET A 1 -18.07 -3.57 -9.52
C MET A 1 -18.41 -2.25 -8.86
N ARG A 2 -19.55 -2.14 -8.16
CA ARG A 2 -19.89 -0.96 -7.34
C ARG A 2 -19.24 -1.10 -5.96
N TYR A 3 -19.06 0.02 -5.25
CA TYR A 3 -18.39 0.04 -3.95
C TYR A 3 -18.92 -0.99 -2.93
N PRO A 4 -20.25 -1.21 -2.78
CA PRO A 4 -20.77 -2.21 -1.84
C PRO A 4 -20.35 -3.65 -2.13
N GLU A 5 -20.09 -3.97 -3.40
CA GLU A 5 -19.64 -5.28 -3.84
C GLU A 5 -18.11 -5.42 -3.69
N PHE A 6 -17.38 -4.32 -3.90
CA PHE A 6 -15.93 -4.26 -3.74
C PHE A 6 -15.49 -4.35 -2.29
N TRP A 7 -16.20 -3.67 -1.38
CA TRP A 7 -15.77 -3.52 0.00
C TRP A 7 -15.58 -4.85 0.76
N PRO A 8 -16.51 -5.82 0.69
CA PRO A 8 -16.30 -7.13 1.32
C PRO A 8 -15.13 -7.90 0.71
N ARG A 9 -14.92 -7.80 -0.61
CA ARG A 9 -13.75 -8.41 -1.29
C ARG A 9 -12.44 -7.78 -0.83
N TYR A 10 -12.40 -6.45 -0.75
CA TYR A 10 -11.23 -5.71 -0.28
C TYR A 10 -10.86 -6.12 1.15
N LEU A 11 -11.84 -6.21 2.05
CA LEU A 11 -11.60 -6.67 3.42
C LEU A 11 -11.10 -8.12 3.48
N ALA A 12 -11.69 -9.01 2.67
CA ALA A 12 -11.24 -10.39 2.57
C ALA A 12 -9.80 -10.49 2.03
N ALA A 13 -9.40 -9.60 1.11
CA ALA A 13 -8.05 -9.55 0.59
C ALA A 13 -7.00 -9.04 1.60
N HIS A 14 -7.44 -8.53 2.76
CA HIS A 14 -6.60 -7.98 3.84
C HIS A 14 -6.99 -8.58 5.21
N ALA A 15 -7.36 -9.87 5.23
CA ALA A 15 -7.85 -10.54 6.44
C ALA A 15 -6.74 -10.73 7.49
N ASP A 16 -5.49 -10.94 7.09
CA ASP A 16 -4.36 -11.10 8.00
C ASP A 16 -3.93 -9.73 8.59
N ARG A 17 -3.74 -9.72 9.92
CA ARG A 17 -3.31 -8.52 10.65
C ARG A 17 -1.95 -7.99 10.19
N ARG A 18 -1.05 -8.88 9.75
CA ARG A 18 0.29 -8.53 9.26
C ARG A 18 0.21 -7.83 7.90
N THR A 19 -0.73 -8.24 7.06
CA THR A 19 -1.04 -7.54 5.80
C THR A 19 -1.41 -6.10 6.07
N ARG A 20 -2.40 -5.88 6.94
CA ARG A 20 -2.82 -4.52 7.31
C ARG A 20 -1.67 -3.71 7.93
N ALA A 21 -0.88 -4.31 8.82
CA ALA A 21 0.26 -3.65 9.44
C ALA A 21 1.29 -3.19 8.40
N LEU A 22 1.66 -4.03 7.43
CA LEU A 22 2.59 -3.65 6.36
C LEU A 22 2.02 -2.59 5.42
N HIS A 23 0.71 -2.60 5.18
CA HIS A 23 0.03 -1.52 4.45
C HIS A 23 0.10 -0.19 5.19
N TYR A 24 -0.14 -0.17 6.50
CA TYR A 24 0.00 1.03 7.31
C TYR A 24 1.44 1.53 7.34
N LEU A 25 2.42 0.63 7.48
CA LEU A 25 3.83 0.98 7.41
C LEU A 25 4.19 1.59 6.05
N GLY A 26 3.81 0.94 4.95
CA GLY A 26 4.05 1.47 3.59
C GLY A 26 3.42 2.84 3.38
N THR A 27 2.16 3.01 3.78
CA THR A 27 1.44 4.28 3.66
C THR A 27 2.10 5.38 4.49
N GLY A 28 2.45 5.09 5.76
CA GLY A 28 3.17 6.02 6.62
C GLY A 28 4.54 6.40 6.07
N SER A 29 5.30 5.45 5.53
CA SER A 29 6.58 5.71 4.87
C SER A 29 6.45 6.57 3.61
N ALA A 30 5.42 6.35 2.79
CA ALA A 30 5.15 7.18 1.62
C ALA A 30 4.83 8.63 2.02
N VAL A 31 3.99 8.82 3.04
CA VAL A 31 3.70 10.15 3.60
C VAL A 31 4.97 10.81 4.17
N ALA A 32 5.80 10.06 4.87
CA ALA A 32 7.08 10.55 5.38
C ALA A 32 8.03 10.98 4.25
N CYS A 33 8.07 10.24 3.14
CA CYS A 33 8.83 10.62 1.96
C CYS A 33 8.29 11.92 1.33
N ILE A 34 6.97 12.06 1.19
CA ILE A 34 6.38 13.31 0.67
C ILE A 34 6.70 14.50 1.57
N ALA A 35 6.61 14.33 2.90
CA ALA A 35 7.01 15.36 3.85
C ALA A 35 8.50 15.70 3.74
N ALA A 36 9.38 14.69 3.62
CA ALA A 36 10.80 14.88 3.39
C ALA A 36 11.09 15.63 2.09
N ALA A 37 10.37 15.35 1.00
CA ALA A 37 10.48 16.07 -0.27
C ALA A 37 10.18 17.56 -0.10
N ALA A 38 9.14 17.91 0.68
CA ALA A 38 8.77 19.29 0.95
C ALA A 38 9.81 20.01 1.81
N LEU A 39 10.29 19.37 2.88
CA LEU A 39 11.24 19.94 3.84
C LEU A 39 12.64 20.10 3.26
N THR A 40 13.12 19.11 2.50
CA THR A 40 14.48 19.09 1.94
C THR A 40 14.55 19.69 0.54
N ARG A 41 13.41 19.94 -0.10
CA ARG A 41 13.29 20.35 -1.52
C ARG A 41 13.94 19.36 -2.50
N ASP A 42 14.13 18.11 -2.07
CA ASP A 42 14.71 17.06 -2.88
C ASP A 42 13.60 16.18 -3.49
N TRP A 43 13.46 16.29 -4.82
CA TRP A 43 12.44 15.58 -5.59
C TRP A 43 12.64 14.06 -5.60
N ARG A 44 13.83 13.54 -5.27
CA ARG A 44 14.10 12.10 -5.22
C ARG A 44 13.22 11.37 -4.21
N TRP A 45 12.82 12.06 -3.13
CA TRP A 45 11.86 11.53 -2.17
C TRP A 45 10.48 11.25 -2.78
N LEU A 46 10.08 11.99 -3.82
CA LEU A 46 8.82 11.74 -4.53
C LEU A 46 8.87 10.47 -5.36
N ILE A 47 10.05 10.07 -5.87
CA ILE A 47 10.25 8.75 -6.48
C ILE A 47 10.25 7.66 -5.42
N ALA A 48 10.89 7.91 -4.26
CA ALA A 48 10.94 6.93 -3.19
C ALA A 48 9.54 6.59 -2.65
N ALA A 49 8.64 7.58 -2.54
CA ALA A 49 7.30 7.44 -1.99
C ALA A 49 6.48 6.26 -2.55
N PRO A 50 6.25 6.11 -3.88
CA PRO A 50 5.52 4.97 -4.42
C PRO A 50 6.27 3.64 -4.19
N ILE A 51 7.60 3.64 -4.22
CA ILE A 51 8.40 2.42 -4.02
C ILE A 51 8.21 1.88 -2.60
N VAL A 52 8.39 2.74 -1.59
CA VAL A 52 8.25 2.35 -0.18
C VAL A 52 6.78 2.22 0.23
N GLY A 53 5.85 2.84 -0.51
CA GLY A 53 4.41 2.68 -0.31
C GLY A 53 3.91 1.32 -0.75
N TYR A 54 4.21 0.94 -2.01
CA TYR A 54 3.69 -0.30 -2.61
C TYR A 54 4.52 -1.54 -2.30
N GLY A 55 5.84 -1.41 -2.16
CA GLY A 55 6.73 -2.56 -1.91
C GLY A 55 6.30 -3.41 -0.71
N PRO A 56 6.11 -2.83 0.49
CA PRO A 56 5.63 -3.55 1.66
C PRO A 56 4.24 -4.17 1.46
N ALA A 57 3.32 -3.45 0.81
CA ALA A 57 1.96 -3.94 0.54
C ALA A 57 1.98 -5.19 -0.35
N TRP A 58 2.72 -5.15 -1.46
CA TRP A 58 2.85 -6.30 -2.37
C TRP A 58 3.51 -7.50 -1.69
N LEU A 59 4.57 -7.27 -0.92
CA LEU A 59 5.22 -8.33 -0.14
C LEU A 59 4.25 -8.97 0.85
N ALA A 60 3.42 -8.17 1.51
CA ALA A 60 2.44 -8.65 2.47
C ALA A 60 1.39 -9.56 1.82
N HIS A 61 0.85 -9.14 0.67
CA HIS A 61 -0.08 -9.96 -0.11
C HIS A 61 0.55 -11.28 -0.55
N ALA A 62 1.81 -11.26 -1.02
CA ALA A 62 2.50 -12.47 -1.44
C ALA A 62 2.83 -13.42 -0.26
N ALA A 63 3.27 -12.87 0.88
CA ALA A 63 3.77 -13.66 2.01
C ALA A 63 2.65 -14.18 2.95
N PHE A 64 1.63 -13.36 3.21
CA PHE A 64 0.62 -13.64 4.24
C PHE A 64 -0.74 -14.02 3.66
N GLU A 65 -1.23 -13.29 2.68
CA GLU A 65 -2.57 -13.55 2.09
C GLU A 65 -2.52 -14.57 0.95
N ARG A 66 -1.38 -14.68 0.26
CA ARG A 66 -1.20 -15.45 -0.98
C ARG A 66 -2.20 -15.07 -2.07
N ASN A 67 -2.55 -13.79 -2.14
CA ASN A 67 -3.41 -13.21 -3.17
C ASN A 67 -2.67 -12.13 -3.97
N ARG A 68 -3.35 -11.54 -4.96
CA ARG A 68 -2.84 -10.39 -5.70
C ARG A 68 -3.49 -9.11 -5.17
N PRO A 69 -2.76 -7.98 -5.13
CA PRO A 69 -3.34 -6.69 -4.77
C PRO A 69 -4.57 -6.36 -5.64
N GLU A 70 -5.65 -5.91 -5.01
CA GLU A 70 -6.88 -5.54 -5.73
C GLU A 70 -6.67 -4.37 -6.71
N THR A 71 -5.64 -3.54 -6.52
CA THR A 71 -5.20 -2.48 -7.46
C THR A 71 -4.99 -2.99 -8.89
N PHE A 72 -4.65 -4.27 -9.09
CA PHE A 72 -4.48 -4.84 -10.42
C PHE A 72 -5.77 -5.38 -11.04
N SER A 73 -6.80 -5.63 -10.22
CA SER A 73 -8.08 -6.17 -10.67
C SER A 73 -9.15 -5.09 -10.82
N HIS A 74 -9.03 -4.02 -10.05
CA HIS A 74 -9.89 -2.84 -10.07
C HIS A 74 -8.99 -1.60 -9.95
N PRO A 75 -8.25 -1.24 -11.03
CA PRO A 75 -7.32 -0.11 -11.02
C PRO A 75 -8.03 1.24 -10.88
#